data_AF-A0A2W4QM48-F1
#
_entry.id   AF-A0A2W4QM48-F1
#
_cell.length_a   1.000
_cell.length_b   1.000
_cell.length_c   1.000
_cell.angle_alpha   90.00
_cell.angle_beta   90.00
_cell.angle_gamma   90.00
#
_symmetry.space_group_name_H-M   'P 1'
#
loop_
_entity.id
_entity.type
_entity.pdbx_description
1 polymer ?
#
loop_
_entity_poly.entity_id
_entity_poly.type
_entity_poly.pdbx_seq_one_letter_code
_entity_poly.pdbx_strand_id
1 'polypeptide(L)'
;MRPLSLELRLQLLQESGQISPEVAELTRWILKRVEERYGIAVTEENGAMFTTHLAVALQRLRSGEAIDQMLAEGLAEVKAYPEEWAFVNEVVAGEAGRRLGVTVPEAEIGFLAAHLITLVRPDGP
;
A
#
# COMPACT_ATOMS: atom_id res chain seq x y z
N MET A 1 4.63 27.68 1.90
CA MET A 1 3.70 26.54 2.08
C MET A 1 4.33 25.58 3.08
N ARG A 2 3.59 25.10 4.09
CA ARG A 2 4.09 23.97 4.90
C ARG A 2 4.02 22.72 4.01
N PRO A 3 5.05 21.86 3.97
CA PRO A 3 4.94 20.59 3.27
C PRO A 3 3.76 19.81 3.86
N LEU A 4 2.96 19.22 2.98
CA LEU A 4 1.92 18.27 3.37
C LEU A 4 2.59 17.14 4.17
N SER A 5 1.98 16.64 5.24
CA SER A 5 2.47 15.45 5.93
C SER A 5 1.66 14.24 5.50
N LEU A 6 2.23 13.04 5.63
CA LEU A 6 1.50 11.80 5.37
C LEU A 6 0.25 11.69 6.26
N GLU A 7 0.33 12.17 7.50
CA GLU A 7 -0.83 12.21 8.40
C GLU A 7 -1.92 13.15 7.87
N LEU A 8 -1.56 14.36 7.45
CA LEU A 8 -2.53 15.29 6.87
C LEU A 8 -3.12 14.73 5.56
N ARG A 9 -2.34 14.00 4.76
CA ARG A 9 -2.87 13.29 3.59
C ARG A 9 -3.94 12.26 3.99
N LEU A 10 -3.65 11.39 4.96
CA LEU A 10 -4.63 10.39 5.40
C LEU A 10 -5.88 11.06 5.98
N GLN A 11 -5.71 12.15 6.74
CA GLN A 11 -6.82 12.94 7.24
C GLN A 11 -7.69 13.50 6.10
N LEU A 12 -7.09 14.08 5.06
CA LEU A 12 -7.84 14.62 3.91
C LEU A 12 -8.57 13.53 3.12
N LEU A 13 -7.95 12.35 2.93
CA LEU A 13 -8.61 11.21 2.31
C LEU A 13 -9.81 10.74 3.15
N GLN A 14 -9.68 10.75 4.48
CA GLN A 14 -10.76 10.37 5.38
C GLN A 14 -11.90 11.40 5.41
N GLU A 15 -11.57 12.69 5.53
CA GLU A 15 -12.56 13.78 5.56
C GLU A 15 -13.32 13.93 4.23
N SER A 16 -12.67 13.63 3.11
CA SER A 16 -13.32 13.59 1.80
C SER A 16 -14.13 12.32 1.54
N GLY A 17 -14.16 11.37 2.48
CA GLY A 17 -14.88 10.10 2.35
C GLY A 17 -14.23 9.10 1.39
N GLN A 18 -13.01 9.36 0.92
CA GLN A 18 -12.29 8.45 0.04
C GLN A 18 -11.75 7.23 0.77
N ILE A 19 -11.50 7.33 2.08
CA ILE A 19 -11.14 6.20 2.93
C ILE A 19 -11.89 6.27 4.26
N SER A 20 -12.09 5.11 4.85
CA SER A 20 -12.67 4.93 6.18
C SER A 20 -11.62 5.02 7.30
N PRO A 21 -12.03 5.29 8.56
CA PRO A 21 -11.10 5.33 9.69
C PRO A 21 -10.27 4.04 9.86
N GLU A 22 -10.89 2.88 9.67
CA GLU A 22 -10.21 1.59 9.79
C GLU A 22 -9.15 1.38 8.71
N VAL A 23 -9.40 1.91 7.49
CA VAL A 23 -8.42 1.90 6.40
C VAL A 23 -7.27 2.87 6.68
N ALA A 24 -7.55 4.04 7.22
CA ALA A 24 -6.51 5.00 7.63
C ALA A 24 -5.61 4.40 8.72
N GLU A 25 -6.18 3.74 9.73
CA GLU A 25 -5.42 3.05 10.78
C GLU A 25 -4.56 1.89 10.25
N LEU A 26 -5.13 1.05 9.36
CA LEU A 26 -4.35 -0.02 8.75
C LEU A 26 -3.22 0.54 7.88
N THR A 27 -3.48 1.62 7.13
CA THR A 27 -2.46 2.29 6.33
C THR A 27 -1.31 2.79 7.20
N ARG A 28 -1.61 3.53 8.29
CA ARG A 28 -0.59 3.95 9.27
C ARG A 28 0.22 2.78 9.81
N TRP A 29 -0.45 1.68 10.14
CA TRP A 29 0.21 0.50 10.67
C TRP A 29 1.16 -0.14 9.63
N ILE A 30 0.74 -0.24 8.37
CA ILE A 30 1.58 -0.79 7.29
C ILE A 30 2.77 0.12 7.00
N LEU A 31 2.61 1.44 6.97
CA LEU A 31 3.72 2.37 6.78
C LEU A 31 4.82 2.15 7.82
N LYS A 32 4.45 1.98 9.10
CA LYS A 32 5.40 1.64 10.16
C LYS A 32 6.10 0.30 9.92
N ARG A 33 5.38 -0.71 9.42
CA ARG A 33 5.99 -2.01 9.06
C ARG A 33 6.96 -1.89 7.90
N VAL A 34 6.69 -1.04 6.92
CA VAL A 34 7.63 -0.75 5.82
C VAL A 34 8.90 -0.10 6.38
N GLU A 35 8.77 0.93 7.22
CA GLU A 35 9.91 1.58 7.85
C GLU A 35 10.79 0.59 8.62
N GLU A 36 10.18 -0.27 9.45
CA GLU A 36 10.90 -1.28 10.23
C GLU A 36 11.54 -2.36 9.36
N ARG A 37 10.86 -2.81 8.29
CA ARG A 37 11.32 -3.92 7.45
C ARG A 37 12.47 -3.53 6.53
N TYR A 38 12.46 -2.29 6.03
CA TYR A 38 13.40 -1.81 5.02
C TYR A 38 14.42 -0.80 5.59
N GLY A 39 14.27 -0.39 6.86
CA GLY A 39 15.21 0.53 7.50
C GLY A 39 15.18 1.93 6.91
N ILE A 40 14.05 2.34 6.34
CA ILE A 40 13.85 3.68 5.74
C ILE A 40 12.90 4.52 6.59
N ALA A 41 12.96 5.84 6.45
CA ALA A 41 11.88 6.72 6.89
C ALA A 41 10.89 6.92 5.74
N VAL A 42 9.60 6.75 6.01
CA VAL A 42 8.54 7.01 5.03
C VAL A 42 8.00 8.41 5.28
N THR A 43 8.39 9.34 4.42
CA THR A 43 8.08 10.77 4.54
C THR A 43 7.12 11.20 3.43
N GLU A 44 6.68 12.46 3.48
CA GLU A 44 5.93 13.04 2.38
C GLU A 44 6.67 12.93 1.04
N GLU A 45 7.99 13.14 1.06
CA GLU A 45 8.82 13.28 -0.14
C GLU A 45 8.95 11.97 -0.92
N ASN A 46 9.13 10.84 -0.23
CA ASN A 46 9.26 9.53 -0.87
C ASN A 46 7.96 8.70 -0.84
N GLY A 47 7.16 8.87 0.21
CA GLY A 47 6.07 7.96 0.57
C GLY A 47 4.69 8.41 0.13
N ALA A 48 4.53 9.63 -0.38
CA ALA A 48 3.22 10.19 -0.75
C ALA A 48 2.43 9.29 -1.72
N MET A 49 3.11 8.80 -2.76
CA MET A 49 2.49 7.94 -3.79
C MET A 49 2.07 6.59 -3.19
N PHE A 50 2.99 5.89 -2.52
CA PHE A 50 2.70 4.61 -1.88
C PHE A 50 1.59 4.72 -0.84
N THR A 51 1.64 5.74 0.03
CA THR A 51 0.62 5.99 1.06
C THR A 51 -0.76 6.18 0.46
N THR A 52 -0.86 6.98 -0.60
CA THR A 52 -2.15 7.23 -1.29
C THR A 52 -2.66 5.95 -1.93
N HIS A 53 -1.81 5.25 -2.68
CA HIS A 53 -2.22 4.02 -3.39
C HIS A 53 -2.64 2.93 -2.42
N LEU A 54 -1.88 2.71 -1.34
CA LEU A 54 -2.19 1.75 -0.29
C LEU A 54 -3.55 2.05 0.36
N ALA A 55 -3.78 3.29 0.78
CA ALA A 55 -5.03 3.66 1.44
C ALA A 55 -6.24 3.44 0.52
N VAL A 56 -6.14 3.86 -0.75
CA VAL A 56 -7.23 3.70 -1.72
C VAL A 56 -7.43 2.24 -2.10
N ALA A 57 -6.36 1.44 -2.23
CA ALA A 57 -6.46 0.01 -2.51
C ALA A 57 -7.15 -0.75 -1.37
N LEU A 58 -6.77 -0.48 -0.12
CA LEU A 58 -7.43 -1.04 1.06
C LEU A 58 -8.90 -0.64 1.13
N GLN A 59 -9.24 0.60 0.76
CA GLN A 59 -10.64 1.02 0.69
C GLN A 59 -11.41 0.29 -0.41
N ARG A 60 -10.85 0.14 -1.62
CA ARG A 60 -11.47 -0.64 -2.70
C ARG A 60 -11.74 -2.07 -2.27
N LEU A 61 -10.74 -2.73 -1.68
CA LEU A 61 -10.88 -4.08 -1.13
C LEU A 61 -12.05 -4.16 -0.13
N ARG A 62 -12.10 -3.23 0.82
CA ARG A 62 -13.19 -3.16 1.81
C ARG A 62 -14.56 -2.91 1.17
N SER A 63 -14.63 -2.12 0.11
CA SER A 63 -15.86 -1.79 -0.60
C SER A 63 -16.32 -2.90 -1.57
N GLY A 64 -15.54 -3.98 -1.75
CA GLY A 64 -15.83 -5.02 -2.73
C GLY A 64 -15.53 -4.61 -4.17
N GLU A 65 -14.70 -3.59 -4.36
CA GLU A 65 -14.31 -3.00 -5.65
C GLU A 65 -12.84 -3.35 -5.99
N ALA A 66 -12.40 -4.54 -5.58
CA ALA A 66 -11.03 -4.98 -5.77
C ALA A 66 -10.66 -5.06 -7.26
N ILE A 67 -9.39 -4.78 -7.57
CA ILE A 67 -8.86 -5.02 -8.92
C ILE A 67 -8.42 -6.48 -9.03
N ASP A 68 -9.05 -7.22 -9.94
CA ASP A 68 -8.77 -8.65 -10.13
C ASP A 68 -7.80 -8.96 -11.27
N GLN A 69 -7.39 -7.96 -12.06
CA GLN A 69 -6.57 -8.15 -13.25
C GLN A 69 -5.37 -7.20 -13.29
N MET A 70 -4.21 -7.79 -13.57
CA MET A 70 -2.95 -7.11 -13.89
C MET A 70 -2.34 -7.83 -15.11
N LEU A 71 -1.64 -7.09 -15.98
CA LEU A 71 -0.93 -7.69 -17.10
C LEU A 71 0.11 -8.70 -16.61
N ALA A 72 0.23 -9.84 -17.30
CA ALA A 72 1.10 -10.93 -16.90
C ALA A 72 2.58 -10.51 -16.83
N GLU A 73 3.01 -9.64 -17.75
CA GLU A 73 4.37 -9.10 -17.78
C GLU A 73 4.65 -8.25 -16.53
N GLY A 74 3.72 -7.37 -16.16
CA GLY A 74 3.84 -6.55 -14.95
C GLY A 74 3.82 -7.39 -13.67
N LEU A 75 3.00 -8.45 -13.63
CA LEU A 75 2.97 -9.39 -12.51
C LEU A 75 4.30 -10.17 -12.39
N ALA A 76 4.87 -10.59 -13.51
CA ALA A 76 6.17 -11.25 -13.54
C ALA A 76 7.29 -10.32 -13.07
N GLU A 77 7.26 -9.04 -13.49
CA GLU A 77 8.23 -8.03 -13.09
C GLU A 77 8.25 -7.82 -11.57
N VAL A 78 7.08 -7.62 -10.93
CA VAL A 78 7.03 -7.45 -9.48
C VAL A 78 7.39 -8.72 -8.71
N LYS A 79 7.07 -9.90 -9.25
CA LYS A 79 7.46 -11.19 -8.66
C LYS A 79 8.97 -11.45 -8.72
N ALA A 80 9.71 -10.76 -9.58
CA ALA A 80 11.18 -10.79 -9.57
C ALA A 80 11.79 -10.12 -8.32
N TYR A 81 10.96 -9.44 -7.52
CA TYR A 81 11.29 -8.87 -6.22
C TYR A 81 10.60 -9.69 -5.11
N PRO A 82 11.11 -10.88 -4.78
CA PRO A 82 10.42 -11.82 -3.90
C PRO A 82 10.23 -11.29 -2.47
N GLU A 83 11.08 -10.38 -2.02
CA GLU A 83 11.00 -9.76 -0.70
C GLU A 83 9.78 -8.83 -0.56
N GLU A 84 9.61 -7.91 -1.52
CA GLU A 84 8.48 -6.98 -1.58
C GLU A 84 7.18 -7.71 -1.87
N TRP A 85 7.23 -8.69 -2.78
CA TRP A 85 6.09 -9.56 -3.06
C TRP A 85 5.62 -10.28 -1.78
N ALA A 86 6.55 -10.93 -1.06
CA ALA A 86 6.22 -11.64 0.18
C ALA A 86 5.70 -10.68 1.25
N PHE A 87 6.31 -9.50 1.41
CA PHE A 87 5.82 -8.50 2.36
C PHE A 87 4.36 -8.11 2.08
N VAL A 88 4.02 -7.81 0.82
CA VAL A 88 2.63 -7.46 0.47
C VAL A 88 1.70 -8.66 0.65
N ASN A 89 2.07 -9.82 0.14
CA ASN A 89 1.23 -11.02 0.16
C ASN A 89 1.00 -11.57 1.59
N GLU A 90 1.98 -11.46 2.48
CA GLU A 90 1.88 -12.03 3.83
C GLU A 90 1.46 -10.99 4.86
N VAL A 91 2.07 -9.81 4.85
CA VAL A 91 1.84 -8.78 5.88
C VAL A 91 0.63 -7.91 5.51
N VAL A 92 0.64 -7.31 4.32
CA VAL A 92 -0.43 -6.39 3.92
C VAL A 92 -1.74 -7.14 3.70
N ALA A 93 -1.73 -8.19 2.89
CA ALA A 93 -2.94 -8.96 2.62
C ALA A 93 -3.44 -9.73 3.86
N GLY A 94 -2.54 -10.28 4.68
CA GLY A 94 -2.91 -10.94 5.93
C GLY A 94 -3.61 -9.99 6.91
N GLU A 95 -3.09 -8.78 7.09
CA GLU A 95 -3.69 -7.80 7.99
C GLU A 95 -4.96 -7.16 7.42
N ALA A 96 -5.03 -6.97 6.11
CA ALA A 96 -6.27 -6.57 5.44
C ALA A 96 -7.36 -7.62 5.68
N GLY A 97 -7.06 -8.91 5.50
CA GLY A 97 -8.01 -9.99 5.81
C GLY A 97 -8.42 -10.03 7.27
N ARG A 98 -7.48 -9.88 8.20
CA ARG A 98 -7.75 -9.90 9.63
C ARG A 98 -8.57 -8.71 10.13
N ARG A 99 -8.30 -7.50 9.64
CA ARG A 99 -8.91 -6.26 10.15
C ARG A 99 -10.11 -5.78 9.34
N LEU A 100 -10.12 -6.02 8.04
CA LEU A 100 -11.18 -5.57 7.13
C LEU A 100 -12.09 -6.72 6.67
N GLY A 101 -11.72 -7.98 6.91
CA GLY A 101 -12.52 -9.14 6.50
C GLY A 101 -12.51 -9.38 4.98
N VAL A 102 -11.43 -9.00 4.30
CA VAL A 102 -11.31 -9.04 2.83
C VAL A 102 -10.33 -10.11 2.36
N THR A 103 -10.56 -10.65 1.17
CA THR A 103 -9.54 -11.40 0.43
C THR A 103 -8.85 -10.44 -0.53
N VAL A 104 -7.52 -10.49 -0.61
CA VAL A 104 -6.76 -9.63 -1.52
C VAL A 104 -6.42 -10.41 -2.78
N PRO A 105 -6.92 -10.01 -3.96
CA PRO A 105 -6.58 -10.65 -5.23
C PRO A 105 -5.10 -10.48 -5.57
N GLU A 106 -4.59 -11.39 -6.40
CA GLU A 106 -3.20 -11.35 -6.85
C GLU A 106 -2.83 -10.05 -7.57
N ALA A 107 -3.77 -9.47 -8.32
CA ALA A 107 -3.55 -8.20 -9.01
C ALA A 107 -3.36 -7.03 -8.02
N GLU A 108 -4.16 -6.95 -6.95
CA GLU A 108 -3.96 -5.94 -5.89
C GLU A 108 -2.61 -6.14 -5.18
N ILE A 109 -2.20 -7.40 -4.94
CA ILE A 109 -0.84 -7.70 -4.42
C ILE A 109 0.21 -7.17 -5.38
N GLY A 110 0.05 -7.39 -6.69
CA GLY A 110 0.98 -6.93 -7.71
C GLY A 110 1.11 -5.41 -7.77
N PHE A 111 0.00 -4.67 -7.77
CA PHE A 111 0.03 -3.21 -7.77
C PHE A 111 0.62 -2.62 -6.48
N LEU A 112 0.28 -3.19 -5.32
CA LEU A 112 0.87 -2.78 -4.05
C LEU A 112 2.38 -3.07 -4.00
N ALA A 113 2.81 -4.23 -4.50
CA ALA A 113 4.22 -4.59 -4.61
C ALA A 113 4.97 -3.62 -5.53
N ALA A 114 4.40 -3.27 -6.69
CA ALA A 114 5.01 -2.28 -7.59
C ALA A 114 5.30 -0.94 -6.89
N HIS A 115 4.31 -0.40 -6.17
CA HIS A 115 4.49 0.86 -5.45
C HIS A 115 5.45 0.74 -4.27
N LEU A 116 5.48 -0.42 -3.60
CA LEU A 116 6.44 -0.68 -2.53
C LEU A 116 7.86 -0.74 -3.08
N ILE A 117 8.09 -1.44 -4.21
CA ILE A 117 9.38 -1.51 -4.90
C ILE A 117 9.88 -0.11 -5.24
N THR A 118 9.04 0.76 -5.83
CA THR A 118 9.42 2.15 -6.13
C THR A 118 9.83 2.92 -4.88
N LEU A 119 9.18 2.68 -3.74
CA LEU A 119 9.49 3.36 -2.48
C LEU A 119 10.82 2.87 -1.87
N VAL A 120 11.05 1.56 -1.85
CA VAL A 120 12.18 0.95 -1.12
C VAL A 120 13.41 0.70 -1.99
N ARG A 121 13.26 0.80 -3.32
CA ARG A 121 14.31 0.68 -4.33
C ARG A 121 14.23 1.87 -5.31
N PRO A 122 14.51 3.10 -4.85
CA PRO A 122 14.36 4.31 -5.67
C PRO A 122 15.29 4.35 -6.90
N ASP A 123 16.39 3.60 -6.85
CA ASP A 123 17.34 3.46 -7.97
C ASP A 123 16.93 2.36 -8.99
N GLY A 124 15.76 1.73 -8.79
CA GLY A 124 15.27 0.64 -9.64
C GLY A 124 15.96 -0.72 -9.38
N PRO A 125 15.70 -1.73 -10.22
CA PRO A 125 16.74 -2.72 -10.53
C PRO A 125 17.95 -2.07 -11.19
#